data_AF-A0A530LTN8-F1
#
_entry.id   AF-A0A530LTN8-F1
#
_cell.length_a   1.000
_cell.length_b   1.000
_cell.length_c   1.000
_cell.angle_alpha   90.00
_cell.angle_beta   90.00
_cell.angle_gamma   90.00
#
_symmetry.space_group_name_H-M   'P 1'
#
loop_
_entity.id
_entity.type
_entity.pdbx_description
1 polymer ?
#
loop_
_entity_poly.entity_id
_entity_poly.type
_entity_poly.pdbx_seq_one_letter_code
_entity_poly.pdbx_strand_id
1 'polypeptide(L)' 'GRTWKFAEILSKATDVFGSQAEAEQWLERPAIGLDQRRPIDLLATPAGIELVEDYLERLEYGVYA' A
#
# COMPACT_ATOMS: atom_id res chain seq x y z
N GLY A 1 -11.16 -4.38 12.02
CA GLY A 1 -10.59 -3.33 12.91
C GLY A 1 -9.39 -2.70 12.23
N ARG A 2 -9.04 -1.44 12.56
CA ARG A 2 -7.97 -0.68 11.85
C ARG A 2 -6.62 -1.41 11.82
N THR A 3 -6.25 -2.09 12.90
CA THR A 3 -5.02 -2.91 12.99
C THR A 3 -5.01 -4.09 12.03
N TRP A 4 -6.17 -4.74 11.82
CA TRP A 4 -6.30 -5.86 10.88
C TRP A 4 -6.08 -5.38 9.44
N LYS A 5 -6.73 -4.28 9.06
CA LYS A 5 -6.57 -3.71 7.72
C LYS A 5 -5.14 -3.26 7.45
N PHE A 6 -4.46 -2.68 8.44
CA PHE A 6 -3.04 -2.35 8.30
C PHE A 6 -2.20 -3.60 8.00
N ALA A 7 -2.41 -4.69 8.74
CA ALA A 7 -1.68 -5.95 8.51
C ALA A 7 -1.96 -6.54 7.12
N GLU A 8 -3.21 -6.46 6.63
CA GLU A 8 -3.56 -6.88 5.27
C GLU A 8 -2.82 -6.06 4.20
N ILE A 9 -2.80 -4.73 4.33
CA ILE A 9 -2.07 -3.85 3.40
C ILE A 9 -0.57 -4.13 3.43
N LEU A 10 0.00 -4.29 4.63
CA LEU A 10 1.42 -4.57 4.79
C LEU A 10 1.79 -5.91 4.16
N SER A 11 0.96 -6.94 4.33
CA SER A 11 1.15 -8.24 3.67
C SER A 11 1.14 -8.10 2.16
N LYS A 12 0.11 -7.44 1.60
CA LYS A 12 -0.01 -7.26 0.14
C LYS A 12 1.14 -6.42 -0.43
N ALA A 13 1.54 -5.37 0.26
CA ALA A 13 2.71 -4.58 -0.11
C ALA A 13 3.99 -5.42 -0.04
N THR A 14 4.13 -6.32 0.94
CA THR A 14 5.27 -7.23 1.03
C THR A 14 5.34 -8.17 -0.17
N ASP A 15 4.20 -8.69 -0.62
CA ASP A 15 4.12 -9.54 -1.82
C ASP A 15 4.49 -8.77 -3.09
N VAL A 16 4.04 -7.52 -3.22
CA VAL A 16 4.31 -6.65 -4.38
C VAL A 16 5.77 -6.17 -4.42
N PHE A 17 6.33 -5.74 -3.29
CA PHE A 17 7.68 -5.18 -3.21
C PHE A 17 8.76 -6.23 -2.93
N GLY A 18 8.39 -7.45 -2.55
CA GLY A 18 9.30 -8.59 -2.36
C GLY A 18 9.91 -8.71 -0.95
N SER A 19 9.77 -7.69 -0.10
CA SER A 19 10.20 -7.77 1.31
C SER A 19 9.40 -6.85 2.22
N GLN A 20 9.29 -7.23 3.50
CA GLN A 20 8.60 -6.42 4.50
C GLN A 20 9.27 -5.04 4.67
N ALA A 21 10.60 -4.99 4.64
CA ALA A 21 11.34 -3.73 4.78
C ALA A 21 11.05 -2.76 3.63
N GLU A 22 10.91 -3.25 2.40
CA GLU A 22 10.53 -2.42 1.25
C GLU A 22 9.07 -1.97 1.33
N ALA A 23 8.18 -2.85 1.80
CA ALA A 23 6.78 -2.49 2.05
C ALA A 23 6.66 -1.40 3.12
N GLU A 24 7.37 -1.51 4.23
CA GLU A 24 7.40 -0.50 5.30
C GLU A 24 7.96 0.83 4.78
N GLN A 25 9.09 0.81 4.05
CA GLN A 25 9.63 2.02 3.43
C GLN A 25 8.65 2.66 2.45
N TRP A 26 7.93 1.86 1.66
CA TRP A 26 6.92 2.38 0.74
C TRP A 26 5.74 3.02 1.50
N LEU A 27 5.28 2.41 2.60
CA LEU A 27 4.21 2.96 3.43
C LEU A 27 4.57 4.33 4.03
N GLU A 28 5.84 4.54 4.34
CA GLU A 28 6.36 5.79 4.92
C GLU A 28 6.73 6.85 3.89
N ARG A 29 6.79 6.51 2.60
CA ARG A 29 7.21 7.42 1.53
C ARG A 29 6.04 7.94 0.70
N PRO A 30 6.11 9.19 0.20
CA PRO A 30 5.17 9.70 -0.79
C PRO A 30 5.12 8.78 -2.02
N ALA A 31 3.96 8.21 -2.30
CA ALA A 31 3.76 7.39 -3.49
C ALA A 31 3.21 8.25 -4.64
N ILE A 32 3.87 8.20 -5.79
CA ILE A 32 3.51 9.03 -6.95
C ILE A 32 2.08 8.75 -7.42
N GLY A 33 1.68 7.47 -7.45
CA GLY A 33 0.32 7.08 -7.84
C GLY A 33 -0.75 7.29 -6.77
N LEU A 34 -0.41 7.86 -5.62
CA LEU A 34 -1.33 8.22 -4.54
C LEU A 34 -1.29 9.74 -4.27
N ASP A 35 -1.22 10.55 -5.33
CA ASP A 35 -1.15 12.01 -5.25
C ASP A 35 0.01 12.52 -4.38
N GLN A 36 1.17 11.84 -4.41
CA GLN A 36 2.32 12.17 -3.56
C GLN A 36 2.01 12.09 -2.05
N ARG A 37 0.99 11.34 -1.64
CA ARG A 37 0.67 11.12 -0.22
C ARG A 37 1.34 9.84 0.26
N ARG A 38 1.66 9.81 1.55
CA ARG A 38 2.17 8.59 2.19
C ARG A 38 1.02 7.60 2.37
N PRO A 39 1.16 6.33 1.96
CA PRO A 39 0.13 5.33 2.16
C PRO A 39 -0.35 5.23 3.61
N ILE A 40 0.57 5.30 4.59
CA ILE A 40 0.23 5.21 6.01
C ILE A 40 -0.75 6.31 6.49
N ASP A 41 -0.68 7.51 5.89
CA ASP A 41 -1.60 8.60 6.21
C ASP A 41 -3.01 8.35 5.60
N LEU A 42 -3.06 7.66 4.46
CA LEU A 42 -4.31 7.32 3.77
C LEU A 42 -5.07 6.22 4.51
N LEU A 43 -4.37 5.29 5.17
CA LEU A 43 -4.96 4.24 5.99
C LEU A 43 -5.78 4.77 7.19
N ALA A 44 -5.73 6.08 7.46
CA ALA A 44 -6.55 6.71 8.49
C ALA A 44 -8.05 6.78 8.13
N THR A 45 -8.42 6.60 6.87
CA THR A 45 -9.79 6.72 6.36
C THR A 45 -10.17 5.52 5.49
N PRO A 46 -11.44 5.08 5.49
CA PRO A 46 -11.88 3.97 4.63
C PRO A 46 -11.58 4.21 3.14
N ALA A 47 -11.86 5.41 2.63
CA ALA A 47 -11.58 5.77 1.23
C ALA A 47 -10.08 5.76 0.91
N GLY A 48 -9.23 6.19 1.86
CA GLY A 48 -7.78 6.12 1.68
C GLY A 48 -7.24 4.69 1.70
N ILE A 49 -7.88 3.77 2.45
CA ILE A 49 -7.54 2.35 2.40
C ILE A 49 -7.85 1.79 1.00
N GLU A 50 -9.04 2.05 0.46
CA GLU A 50 -9.41 1.58 -0.88
C GLU A 50 -8.44 2.07 -1.95
N LEU A 51 -8.03 3.35 -1.90
CA LEU A 51 -7.02 3.90 -2.81
C LEU A 51 -5.67 3.16 -2.74
N VAL A 52 -5.23 2.81 -1.53
CA VAL A 52 -3.98 2.08 -1.32
C VAL A 52 -4.10 0.63 -1.80
N GLU A 53 -5.25 -0.03 -1.56
CA GLU A 53 -5.54 -1.38 -2.07
C GLU A 53 -5.52 -1.42 -3.60
N ASP A 54 -6.25 -0.52 -4.25
CA ASP A 54 -6.31 -0.40 -5.72
C ASP A 54 -4.93 -0.15 -6.34
N TYR A 55 -4.12 0.67 -5.69
CA TYR A 55 -2.77 0.98 -6.16
C TYR A 55 -1.86 -0.25 -6.09
N LEU A 56 -1.90 -0.99 -4.99
CA LEU A 56 -1.13 -2.23 -4.84
C LEU A 56 -1.57 -3.29 -5.85
N GLU A 57 -2.87 -3.44 -6.12
CA GLU A 57 -3.35 -4.35 -7.16
C GLU A 57 -2.82 -3.98 -8.54
N ARG A 58 -2.83 -2.70 -8.90
CA ARG A 58 -2.29 -2.24 -10.18
C ARG A 58 -0.80 -2.51 -10.32
N LEU A 59 -0.05 -2.40 -9.22
CA LEU A 59 1.37 -2.76 -9.22
C LEU A 59 1.56 -4.26 -9.40
N GLU A 60 0.78 -5.08 -8.69
CA GLU A 60 0.80 -6.55 -8.82
C GLU A 60 0.51 -6.97 -10.26
N TYR A 61 -0.58 -6.48 -10.87
CA TYR A 61 -0.93 -6.79 -12.26
C TYR A 61 0.05 -6.22 -13.29
N GLY A 62 0.65 -5.06 -13.02
CA GLY A 62 1.62 -4.42 -13.92
C GLY A 62 2.98 -5.12 -14.00
N VAL A 63 3.33 -5.93 -12.98
CA VAL A 63 4.58 -6.71 -12.94
C VAL A 63 4.45 -8.06 -13.68
N TYR A 64 3.22 -8.51 -13.99
CA TYR A 64 2.95 -9.77 -14.69
C TYR A 64 2.82 -9.67 -16.24
N ALA A 65 3.28 -8.59 -16.87
CA ALA A 65 3.26 -8.42 -18.34
C ALA A 65 4.57 -8.81 -19.04
#